data_AF-A0A225VGS3-F1
#
_entry.id   AF-A0A225VGS3-F1
#
_cell.length_a   1.000
_cell.length_b   1.000
_cell.length_c   1.000
_cell.angle_alpha   90.00
_cell.angle_beta   90.00
_cell.angle_gamma   90.00
#
_symmetry.space_group_name_H-M   'P 1'
#
loop_
_entity.id
_entity.type
_entity.pdbx_description
1 polymer ?
#
loop_
_entity_poly.entity_id
_entity_poly.type
_entity_poly.pdbx_seq_one_letter_code
_entity_poly.pdbx_strand_id
1 'polypeptide(L)'
;MIRLHDTFNIDVLRHHVESPARFVDRPLPKVSTVDFLPGDADADMHVIEALMKKRQRNRRTEYLVKWQNLDSSENTWEREQDINHVWHWSSLLRAFRESQLQNRRGRM
;
A
#
# COMPACT_ATOMS: atom_id res chain seq x y z
N MET A 1 -4.91 26.22 17.76
CA MET A 1 -4.45 24.82 17.70
C MET A 1 -5.64 23.94 18.08
N ILE A 2 -6.29 23.29 17.11
CA ILE A 2 -7.46 22.43 17.38
C ILE A 2 -6.92 21.09 17.85
N ARG A 3 -7.06 20.80 19.16
CA ARG A 3 -6.81 19.47 19.70
C ARG A 3 -8.01 18.61 19.34
N LEU A 4 -7.85 17.68 18.41
CA LEU A 4 -8.80 16.58 18.31
C LEU A 4 -8.80 15.89 19.69
N HIS A 5 -9.95 15.89 20.37
CA HIS A 5 -10.13 15.12 21.57
C HIS A 5 -10.26 13.64 21.19
N ASP A 6 -9.53 12.76 21.88
CA ASP A 6 -9.63 11.29 21.78
C ASP A 6 -10.97 10.75 22.34
N THR A 7 -11.90 11.64 22.67
CA THR A 7 -13.21 11.31 23.22
C THR A 7 -14.20 11.20 22.07
N PHE A 8 -14.52 9.97 21.68
CA PHE A 8 -15.62 9.71 20.76
C PHE A 8 -16.96 9.94 21.48
N ASN A 9 -17.83 10.79 20.92
CA ASN A 9 -19.15 10.99 21.50
C ASN A 9 -20.03 9.77 21.24
N ILE A 10 -20.17 8.92 22.26
CA ILE A 10 -20.96 7.68 22.20
C ILE A 10 -22.43 7.91 21.89
N ASP A 11 -22.99 9.08 22.20
CA ASP A 11 -24.39 9.43 21.94
C ASP A 11 -24.68 9.62 20.44
N VAL A 12 -23.64 9.80 19.63
CA VAL A 12 -23.74 9.93 18.16
C VAL A 12 -23.65 8.56 17.48
N LEU A 13 -23.28 7.49 18.21
CA LEU A 13 -23.26 6.14 17.66
C LEU A 13 -24.67 5.71 17.25
N ARG A 14 -24.80 5.26 16.01
CA ARG A 14 -26.00 4.62 15.52
C ARG A 14 -25.78 3.12 15.53
N HIS A 15 -26.82 2.37 15.88
CA HIS A 15 -26.81 0.91 15.77
C HIS A 15 -26.46 0.51 14.33
N HIS A 16 -25.50 -0.39 14.16
CA HIS A 16 -25.15 -0.92 12.85
C HIS A 16 -26.35 -1.66 12.26
N VAL A 17 -26.77 -1.27 11.07
CA VAL A 17 -27.81 -1.99 10.33
C VAL A 17 -27.10 -2.76 9.23
N GLU A 18 -27.28 -4.08 9.22
CA GLU A 18 -26.74 -4.91 8.14
C GLU A 18 -27.18 -4.34 6.79
N SER A 19 -26.27 -4.38 5.82
CA SER A 19 -26.58 -3.91 4.47
C SER A 19 -27.76 -4.72 3.93
N PRO A 20 -28.91 -4.08 3.61
CA PRO A 20 -30.08 -4.79 3.10
C PRO A 20 -29.73 -5.71 1.94
N ALA A 21 -30.30 -6.92 1.90
CA ALA A 21 -29.99 -7.94 0.88
C ALA A 21 -30.08 -7.42 -0.56
N ARG A 22 -31.00 -6.49 -0.84
CA ARG A 22 -31.15 -5.78 -2.14
C ARG A 22 -29.92 -4.97 -2.58
N PHE A 23 -28.93 -4.78 -1.72
CA PHE A 23 -27.69 -4.07 -2.00
C PHE A 23 -26.50 -5.01 -2.17
N VAL A 24 -26.65 -6.31 -1.89
CA VAL A 24 -25.57 -7.31 -2.05
C VAL A 24 -25.18 -7.46 -3.51
N ASP A 25 -26.16 -7.43 -4.41
CA ASP A 25 -25.95 -7.54 -5.86
C ASP A 25 -25.64 -6.21 -6.54
N ARG A 26 -25.62 -5.10 -5.79
CA ARG A 26 -25.20 -3.83 -6.37
C ARG A 26 -23.73 -3.98 -6.72
N PRO A 27 -23.32 -3.76 -7.99
CA PRO A 27 -21.92 -3.67 -8.29
C PRO A 27 -21.35 -2.56 -7.42
N LEU A 28 -20.45 -2.91 -6.51
CA LEU A 28 -19.66 -1.91 -5.83
C LEU A 28 -19.07 -1.04 -6.95
N PRO A 29 -19.30 0.29 -6.95
CA PRO A 29 -18.55 1.14 -7.85
C PRO A 29 -17.11 0.75 -7.60
N LYS A 30 -16.47 0.14 -8.62
CA LYS A 30 -15.10 -0.36 -8.52
C LYS A 30 -14.35 0.76 -7.84
N VAL A 31 -13.82 0.49 -6.65
CA VAL A 31 -13.03 1.43 -5.85
C VAL A 31 -12.29 2.27 -6.86
N SER A 32 -12.65 3.55 -6.97
CA SER A 32 -12.11 4.41 -8.01
C SER A 32 -10.62 4.21 -7.93
N THR A 33 -10.04 3.68 -9.01
CA THR A 33 -8.60 3.59 -9.09
C THR A 33 -8.11 4.98 -8.74
N VAL A 34 -7.22 5.07 -7.75
CA VAL A 34 -6.70 6.36 -7.34
C VAL A 34 -5.88 6.84 -8.52
N ASP A 35 -6.53 7.56 -9.42
CA ASP A 35 -5.95 8.11 -10.62
C ASP A 35 -5.22 9.36 -10.14
N PHE A 36 -3.95 9.18 -9.76
CA PHE A 36 -3.05 10.28 -9.41
C PHE A 36 -2.83 11.10 -10.68
N LEU A 37 -3.68 12.10 -10.92
CA LEU A 37 -3.54 13.02 -12.03
C LEU A 37 -2.26 13.85 -11.81
N PRO A 38 -1.33 13.89 -12.79
CA PRO A 38 -0.13 14.71 -12.68
C PRO A 38 -0.52 16.18 -12.77
N GLY A 39 -0.66 16.86 -11.64
CA GLY A 39 -1.01 18.29 -11.61
C GLY A 39 -1.44 18.87 -10.27
N ASP A 40 -1.94 18.05 -9.33
CA ASP A 40 -2.28 18.53 -7.99
C ASP A 40 -1.10 18.41 -7.03
N ALA A 41 -0.85 19.47 -6.25
CA ALA A 41 0.31 19.59 -5.34
C ALA A 41 0.33 18.57 -4.18
N ASP A 42 -0.63 17.63 -4.13
CA ASP A 42 -0.67 16.47 -3.24
C ASP A 42 -0.08 15.19 -3.89
N ALA A 43 0.66 15.34 -5.01
CA ALA A 43 1.21 14.30 -5.88
C ALA A 43 2.30 13.38 -5.29
N ASP A 44 2.59 13.42 -3.99
CA ASP A 44 3.65 12.60 -3.39
C ASP A 44 3.17 11.20 -2.96
N MET A 45 1.86 10.94 -2.98
CA MET A 45 1.32 9.65 -2.55
C MET A 45 1.37 8.63 -3.69
N HIS A 46 2.16 7.57 -3.50
CA HIS A 46 2.26 6.45 -4.44
C HIS A 46 1.95 5.13 -3.73
N VAL A 47 1.22 4.23 -4.41
CA VAL A 47 0.94 2.90 -3.87
C VAL A 47 2.03 1.92 -4.30
N ILE A 48 2.58 1.21 -3.33
CA ILE A 48 3.56 0.15 -3.58
C ILE A 48 2.84 -1.10 -4.07
N GLU A 49 3.15 -1.52 -5.31
CA GLU A 49 2.64 -2.76 -5.89
C GLU A 49 3.44 -3.97 -5.38
N ALA A 50 4.77 -3.92 -5.48
CA ALA A 50 5.63 -5.04 -5.11
C ALA A 50 7.06 -4.60 -4.75
N LEU A 51 7.75 -5.41 -3.94
CA LEU A 51 9.19 -5.28 -3.70
C LEU A 51 9.93 -6.23 -4.62
N MET A 52 10.84 -5.71 -5.44
CA MET A 52 11.55 -6.50 -6.47
C MET A 52 12.90 -7.00 -5.99
N LYS A 53 13.68 -6.13 -5.35
CA LYS A 53 15.04 -6.43 -4.91
C LYS A 53 15.30 -5.78 -3.56
N LYS A 54 16.29 -6.31 -2.86
CA LYS A 54 16.82 -5.77 -1.62
C LYS A 54 18.31 -5.53 -1.79
N ARG A 55 18.82 -4.39 -1.32
CA ARG A 55 20.26 -4.11 -1.22
C ARG A 55 20.59 -3.46 0.12
N GLN A 56 21.87 -3.47 0.47
CA GLN A 56 22.39 -2.65 1.57
C GLN A 56 23.33 -1.58 1.00
N ARG A 57 23.07 -0.31 1.33
CA ARG A 57 23.91 0.84 0.98
C ARG A 57 24.19 1.63 2.25
N ASN A 58 25.46 1.89 2.56
CA ASN A 58 25.87 2.64 3.76
C ASN A 58 25.23 2.13 5.06
N ARG A 59 25.18 0.80 5.25
CA ARG A 59 24.53 0.11 6.40
C ARG A 59 23.00 0.32 6.50
N ARG A 60 22.37 0.90 5.48
CA ARG A 60 20.91 1.05 5.39
C ARG A 60 20.35 0.04 4.40
N THR A 61 19.21 -0.54 4.74
CA THR A 61 18.46 -1.42 3.85
C THR A 61 17.63 -0.58 2.89
N GLU A 62 17.76 -0.85 1.60
CA GLU A 62 16.94 -0.27 0.55
C GLU A 62 16.24 -1.39 -0.23
N TYR A 63 15.01 -1.14 -0.65
CA TYR A 63 14.23 -2.02 -1.52
C TYR A 63 13.97 -1.34 -2.86
N LEU A 64 14.04 -2.11 -3.94
CA LEU A 64 13.59 -1.67 -5.26
C LEU A 64 12.08 -1.85 -5.31
N VAL A 65 11.36 -0.73 -5.36
CA VAL A 65 9.90 -0.67 -5.31
C VAL A 65 9.35 -0.66 -6.73
N LYS A 66 8.35 -1.51 -6.99
CA LYS A 66 7.45 -1.36 -8.13
C LYS A 66 6.22 -0.59 -7.69
N TRP A 67 5.97 0.52 -8.35
CA TRP A 67 4.84 1.39 -8.09
C TRP A 67 3.62 0.93 -8.88
N GLN A 68 2.44 1.05 -8.27
CA GLN A 68 1.20 0.72 -8.93
C GLN A 68 0.92 1.72 -10.06
N ASN A 69 0.44 1.22 -11.20
CA ASN A 69 0.11 2.01 -12.40
C ASN A 69 1.31 2.71 -13.08
N LEU A 70 2.54 2.42 -12.65
CA LEU A 70 3.76 2.86 -13.32
C LEU A 70 4.48 1.65 -13.93
N ASP A 71 5.21 1.89 -15.01
CA ASP A 71 5.99 0.84 -15.64
C ASP A 71 7.24 0.50 -14.81
N SER A 72 7.80 -0.68 -15.08
CA SER A 72 9.01 -1.17 -14.42
C SER A 72 10.25 -0.29 -14.63
N SER A 73 10.24 0.62 -15.60
CA SER A 73 11.27 1.65 -15.79
C SER A 73 11.29 2.68 -14.65
N GLU A 74 10.13 2.96 -14.05
CA GLU A 74 9.96 3.95 -12.98
C GLU A 74 10.26 3.39 -11.59
N ASN A 75 10.80 2.16 -11.51
CA ASN A 75 11.13 1.53 -10.24
C ASN A 75 12.26 2.28 -9.52
N THR A 76 12.01 2.70 -8.28
CA THR A 76 12.97 3.45 -7.47
C THR A 76 13.50 2.65 -6.29
N TRP A 77 14.68 3.04 -5.80
CA TRP A 77 15.27 2.46 -4.58
C TRP A 77 14.86 3.27 -3.37
N GLU A 78 13.93 2.73 -2.59
CA GLU A 78 13.41 3.37 -1.38
C GLU A 78 14.03 2.76 -0.12
N ARG A 79 14.24 3.60 0.90
CA ARG A 79 14.75 3.14 2.19
C ARG A 79 13.65 2.41 2.96
N GLU A 80 14.02 1.33 3.65
CA GLU A 80 13.06 0.56 4.47
C GLU A 80 12.32 1.43 5.49
N GLN A 81 13.00 2.41 6.08
CA GLN A 81 12.42 3.35 7.05
C GLN A 81 11.35 4.27 6.43
N ASP A 82 11.44 4.53 5.13
CA ASP A 82 10.56 5.45 4.42
C ASP A 82 9.30 4.72 3.90
N ILE A 83 9.29 3.39 3.83
CA ILE A 83 8.18 2.61 3.24
C ILE A 83 7.56 1.55 4.18
N ASN A 84 8.15 1.29 5.35
CA ASN A 84 7.67 0.25 6.27
C ASN A 84 6.33 0.57 6.96
N HIS A 85 5.86 1.81 6.86
CA HIS A 85 4.62 2.27 7.49
C HIS A 85 3.38 2.04 6.60
N VAL A 86 3.58 1.54 5.38
CA VAL A 86 2.49 1.21 4.45
C VAL A 86 1.66 0.05 5.01
N TRP A 87 0.33 0.18 4.97
CA TRP A 87 -0.60 -0.73 5.65
C TRP A 87 -0.44 -2.21 5.25
N HIS A 88 -0.05 -2.50 4.01
CA HIS A 88 0.17 -3.85 3.49
C HIS A 88 1.65 -4.30 3.48
N TRP A 89 2.52 -3.65 4.26
CA TRP A 89 3.95 -3.97 4.36
C TRP A 89 4.25 -5.46 4.64
N SER A 90 3.48 -6.08 5.54
CA SER A 90 3.61 -7.50 5.87
C SER A 90 3.34 -8.41 4.66
N SER A 91 2.36 -8.06 3.84
CA SER A 91 2.02 -8.77 2.60
C SER A 91 3.13 -8.61 1.57
N LEU A 92 3.65 -7.38 1.39
CA LEU A 92 4.75 -7.10 0.48
C LEU A 92 6.00 -7.92 0.82
N LEU A 93 6.37 -7.98 2.10
CA LEU A 93 7.51 -8.78 2.56
C LEU A 93 7.30 -10.28 2.36
N ARG A 94 6.07 -10.79 2.56
CA ARG A 94 5.75 -12.20 2.32
C ARG A 94 5.92 -12.55 0.85
N ALA A 95 5.30 -11.79 -0.05
CA ALA A 95 5.41 -11.99 -1.50
C ALA A 95 6.86 -11.88 -1.98
N PHE A 96 7.62 -10.92 -1.44
CA PHE A 96 9.04 -10.77 -1.73
C PHE A 96 9.83 -12.03 -1.34
N ARG A 97 9.63 -12.55 -0.11
CA ARG A 97 10.33 -13.76 0.37
C ARG A 97 10.00 -14.98 -0.50
N GLU A 98 8.75 -15.16 -0.88
CA GLU A 98 8.31 -16.25 -1.76
C GLU A 98 9.00 -16.16 -3.13
N SER A 99 9.04 -14.97 -3.73
CA SER A 99 9.74 -14.71 -4.99
C SER A 99 11.24 -14.99 -4.88
N GLN A 100 11.89 -14.58 -3.78
CA GLN A 100 13.31 -14.90 -3.54
C GLN A 100 13.56 -16.40 -3.44
N LEU A 101 12.67 -17.17 -2.80
CA LEU A 101 12.79 -18.63 -2.69
C LEU A 101 12.66 -19.31 -4.05
N GLN A 102 11.70 -18.89 -4.87
CA GLN A 102 11.50 -19.46 -6.19
C GLN A 102 12.69 -19.18 -7.12
N ASN A 103 13.25 -17.98 -7.06
CA ASN A 103 14.43 -17.62 -7.85
C ASN A 103 15.70 -18.38 -7.41
N ARG A 104 15.79 -18.80 -6.14
CA ARG A 104 16.89 -19.64 -5.65
C ARG A 104 16.73 -21.11 -6.03
N ARG A 105 15.49 -21.61 -6.17
CA ARG A 105 15.20 -23.00 -6.56
C ARG A 105 15.46 -23.29 -8.04
N GLY A 106 15.34 -22.30 -8.92
CA GLY A 106 15.59 -22.46 -10.37
C GLY A 106 17.05 -22.33 -10.81
N ARG A 107 18.01 -22.30 -9.86
CA ARG A 107 19.45 -22.14 -10.13
C ARG A 107 20.29 -23.39 -9.81
N MET A 108 19.64 -24.54 -9.62
CA MET A 108 20.27 -25.86 -9.53
C MET A 108 19.99 -26.66 -10.80
#